data_AF-A0A3A6QJ32-F1
#
_entry.id   AF-A0A3A6QJ32-F1
#
_cell.length_a   1.000
_cell.length_b   1.000
_cell.length_c   1.000
_cell.angle_alpha   90.00
_cell.angle_beta   90.00
_cell.angle_gamma   90.00
#
_symmetry.space_group_name_H-M   'P 1'
#
loop_
_entity.id
_entity.type
_entity.pdbx_description
1 polymer ?
#
loop_
_entity_poly.entity_id
_entity_poly.type
_entity_poly.pdbx_seq_one_letter_code
_entity_poly.pdbx_strand_id
1 'polypeptide(L)'
;MVINNVKHKKRVNRKLKSKVQTRRKGTRKSKASLEMHDYPTSSLSYAVCKYLQLKKFEVAESTYQSMKTHARHIISHVGQIRVCDMSTATIDEFKLKMLNKGSKGKVINSCYTILREICERSARKLEKIVYSNLI
;
A
#
# COMPACT_ATOMS: atom_id res chain seq x y z
N MET A 1 7.59 52.41 -39.82
CA MET A 1 8.47 51.23 -39.77
C MET A 1 8.37 50.61 -38.38
N VAL A 2 7.75 49.43 -38.25
CA VAL A 2 7.53 48.75 -36.96
C VAL A 2 8.60 47.68 -36.79
N ILE A 3 9.46 47.81 -35.79
CA ILE A 3 10.51 46.83 -35.49
C ILE A 3 9.92 45.77 -34.54
N ASN A 4 9.58 44.61 -35.10
CA ASN A 4 9.12 43.46 -34.33
C ASN A 4 10.28 42.83 -33.55
N ASN A 5 10.32 43.07 -32.24
CA ASN A 5 11.28 42.45 -31.33
C ASN A 5 10.85 41.00 -30.99
N VAL A 6 11.24 40.04 -31.84
CA VAL A 6 11.05 38.61 -31.56
C VAL A 6 12.08 38.18 -30.51
N LYS A 7 11.64 38.07 -29.25
CA LYS A 7 12.44 37.50 -28.16
C LYS A 7 12.66 36.00 -28.43
N HIS A 8 13.84 35.63 -28.94
CA HIS A 8 14.27 34.24 -28.98
C HIS A 8 14.38 33.67 -27.56
N LYS A 9 13.37 32.93 -27.11
CA LYS A 9 13.47 32.07 -25.92
C LYS A 9 14.56 31.02 -26.16
N LYS A 10 15.73 31.19 -25.54
CA LYS A 10 16.76 30.15 -25.45
C LYS A 10 16.11 28.87 -24.90
N ARG A 11 15.96 27.84 -25.75
CA ARG A 11 15.60 26.49 -25.31
C ARG A 11 16.73 25.97 -24.41
N VAL A 12 16.57 26.14 -23.10
CA VAL A 12 17.44 25.48 -22.13
C VAL A 12 17.19 23.99 -22.29
N ASN A 13 18.12 23.30 -22.94
CA ASN A 13 18.09 21.86 -23.11
C ASN A 13 18.33 21.22 -21.74
N ARG A 14 17.29 21.21 -20.90
CA ARG A 14 17.31 20.64 -19.55
C ARG A 14 17.34 19.12 -19.75
N LYS A 15 18.52 18.56 -20.00
CA LYS A 15 18.73 17.11 -19.94
C LYS A 15 18.14 16.64 -18.62
N LEU A 16 17.05 15.87 -18.70
CA LEU A 16 16.50 15.15 -17.57
C LEU A 16 17.63 14.25 -17.07
N LYS A 17 18.29 14.65 -15.97
CA LYS A 17 19.28 13.79 -15.31
C LYS A 17 18.50 12.57 -14.84
N SER A 18 18.58 11.47 -15.58
CA SER A 18 18.16 10.17 -15.08
C SER A 18 19.08 9.89 -13.90
N LYS A 19 18.58 10.16 -12.69
CA LYS A 19 19.29 9.83 -11.47
C LYS A 19 19.40 8.30 -11.47
N VAL A 20 20.57 7.78 -11.83
CA VAL A 20 20.86 6.35 -11.83
C VAL A 20 20.40 5.84 -10.47
N GLN A 21 19.35 5.01 -10.49
CA GLN A 21 18.76 4.49 -9.27
C GLN A 21 19.75 3.46 -8.73
N THR A 22 20.69 3.91 -7.90
CA THR A 22 21.66 3.05 -7.24
C THR A 22 20.90 1.88 -6.62
N ARG A 23 21.29 0.65 -6.96
CA ARG A 23 20.71 -0.60 -6.44
C ARG A 23 20.45 -0.42 -4.95
N ARG A 24 19.18 -0.45 -4.55
CA ARG A 24 18.81 -0.36 -3.14
C ARG A 24 19.52 -1.51 -2.42
N LYS A 25 20.40 -1.20 -1.46
CA LYS A 25 20.95 -2.21 -0.53
C LYS A 25 19.76 -3.01 0.01
N GLY A 26 19.81 -4.33 -0.18
CA GLY A 26 18.68 -5.22 0.08
C GLY A 26 18.02 -4.92 1.42
N THR A 27 16.77 -4.49 1.38
CA THR A 27 15.95 -4.28 2.57
C THR A 27 15.93 -5.57 3.37
N ARG A 28 16.34 -5.51 4.65
CA ARG A 28 16.20 -6.60 5.64
C ARG A 28 14.88 -7.33 5.38
N LYS A 29 14.94 -8.64 5.12
CA LYS A 29 13.74 -9.48 4.93
C LYS A 29 12.85 -9.28 6.16
N SER A 30 11.74 -8.57 6.00
CA SER A 30 10.69 -8.61 7.02
C SER A 30 10.26 -10.07 7.14
N LYS A 31 10.25 -10.59 8.37
CA LYS A 31 10.01 -12.00 8.69
C LYS A 31 8.54 -12.40 8.60
N ALA A 32 7.62 -11.44 8.46
CA ALA A 32 6.20 -11.76 8.35
C ALA A 32 5.94 -12.60 7.09
N SER A 33 5.34 -13.78 7.31
CA SER A 33 4.90 -14.65 6.21
C SER A 33 3.84 -13.95 5.37
N LEU A 34 3.81 -14.27 4.08
CA LEU A 34 2.78 -13.81 3.15
C LEU A 34 1.90 -14.95 2.66
N GLU A 35 1.98 -16.11 3.32
CA GLU A 35 1.15 -17.26 3.04
C GLU A 35 -0.13 -17.21 3.88
N MET A 36 -1.28 -17.41 3.24
CA MET A 36 -2.58 -17.30 3.91
C MET A 36 -2.77 -18.35 5.03
N HIS A 37 -2.24 -19.56 4.84
CA HIS A 37 -2.44 -20.67 5.78
C HIS A 37 -1.69 -20.49 7.10
N ASP A 38 -0.75 -19.54 7.17
CA ASP A 38 -0.02 -19.21 8.40
C ASP A 38 -0.85 -18.36 9.38
N TYR A 39 -2.06 -17.94 8.99
CA TYR A 39 -2.87 -16.99 9.76
C TYR A 39 -4.32 -17.45 9.94
N PRO A 40 -4.97 -17.13 11.08
CA PRO A 40 -6.39 -17.38 11.28
C PRO A 40 -7.24 -16.67 10.22
N THR A 41 -8.29 -17.34 9.73
CA THR A 41 -9.16 -16.82 8.65
C THR A 41 -9.87 -15.51 9.00
N SER A 42 -10.11 -15.25 10.29
CA SER A 42 -10.73 -14.02 10.81
C SER A 42 -9.76 -12.85 10.93
N SER A 43 -8.45 -13.09 10.84
CA SER A 43 -7.42 -12.08 11.05
C SER A 43 -7.24 -11.16 9.84
N LEU A 44 -6.78 -9.93 10.10
CA LEU A 44 -6.34 -9.01 9.06
C LEU A 44 -5.16 -9.57 8.25
N SER A 45 -4.28 -10.36 8.87
CA SER A 45 -3.15 -10.99 8.15
C SER A 45 -3.63 -11.90 7.03
N TYR A 46 -4.63 -12.73 7.30
CA TYR A 46 -5.26 -13.58 6.28
C TYR A 46 -5.87 -12.73 5.15
N ALA A 47 -6.60 -11.66 5.52
CA ALA A 47 -7.20 -10.75 4.54
C ALA A 47 -6.15 -10.04 3.66
N VAL A 48 -5.02 -9.62 4.25
CA VAL A 48 -3.89 -9.02 3.54
C VAL A 48 -3.23 -10.00 2.57
N CYS A 49 -3.00 -11.25 2.99
CA CYS A 49 -2.43 -12.27 2.12
C CYS A 49 -3.36 -12.61 0.95
N LYS A 50 -4.67 -12.74 1.22
CA LYS A 50 -5.69 -12.93 0.18
C LYS A 50 -5.73 -11.75 -0.79
N TYR A 51 -5.65 -10.53 -0.26
CA TYR A 51 -5.60 -9.31 -1.08
C TYR A 51 -4.38 -9.31 -2.02
N LEU A 52 -3.20 -9.65 -1.51
CA LEU A 52 -1.99 -9.77 -2.34
C LEU A 52 -2.15 -10.81 -3.45
N GLN A 53 -2.73 -11.97 -3.15
CA GLN A 53 -2.94 -13.02 -4.15
C GLN A 53 -3.82 -12.53 -5.31
N LEU A 54 -4.88 -11.78 -5.02
CA LEU A 54 -5.72 -11.16 -6.04
C LEU A 54 -4.93 -10.15 -6.89
N LYS A 55 -4.11 -9.33 -6.23
CA LYS A 55 -3.32 -8.30 -6.92
C LYS A 55 -2.16 -8.84 -7.75
N LYS A 56 -1.68 -10.06 -7.48
CA LYS A 56 -0.56 -10.70 -8.19
C LYS A 56 -0.72 -10.65 -9.72
N PHE A 57 -1.94 -10.80 -10.22
CA PHE A 57 -2.24 -10.82 -11.64
C PHE A 57 -2.79 -9.49 -12.18
N GLU A 58 -3.09 -8.52 -11.30
CA GLU A 58 -3.68 -7.22 -11.67
C GLU A 58 -2.64 -6.12 -11.85
N VAL A 59 -1.43 -6.28 -11.31
CA VAL A 59 -0.40 -5.23 -11.29
C VAL A 59 0.94 -5.71 -11.83
N ALA A 60 1.76 -4.76 -12.29
CA ALA A 60 3.12 -5.05 -12.70
C ALA A 60 3.95 -5.66 -11.56
N GLU A 61 4.87 -6.57 -11.89
CA GLU A 61 5.68 -7.31 -10.92
C GLU A 61 6.44 -6.39 -9.94
N SER A 62 7.00 -5.28 -10.44
CA SER A 62 7.70 -4.30 -9.60
C SER A 62 6.79 -3.63 -8.56
N THR A 63 5.54 -3.37 -8.93
CA THR A 63 4.49 -2.88 -8.03
C THR A 63 4.11 -3.96 -7.03
N TYR A 64 3.92 -5.21 -7.49
CA TYR A 64 3.59 -6.34 -6.62
C TYR A 64 4.67 -6.57 -5.55
N GLN A 65 5.95 -6.52 -5.91
CA GLN A 65 7.06 -6.61 -4.95
C GLN A 65 7.04 -5.48 -3.91
N SER A 66 6.67 -4.27 -4.33
CA SER A 66 6.49 -3.14 -3.41
C SER A 66 5.30 -3.38 -2.47
N MET A 67 4.17 -3.87 -2.99
CA MET A 67 2.98 -4.22 -2.20
C MET A 67 3.29 -5.30 -1.16
N LYS A 68 4.07 -6.33 -1.49
CA LYS A 68 4.54 -7.34 -0.51
C LYS A 68 5.31 -6.72 0.65
N THR A 69 6.06 -5.66 0.41
CA THR A 69 6.78 -4.96 1.49
C THR A 69 5.79 -4.24 2.42
N HIS A 70 4.81 -3.53 1.85
CA HIS A 70 3.77 -2.84 2.61
C HIS A 70 2.87 -3.79 3.39
N ALA A 71 2.46 -4.90 2.77
CA ALA A 71 1.69 -5.97 3.41
C ALA A 71 2.40 -6.52 4.65
N ARG A 72 3.72 -6.75 4.57
CA ARG A 72 4.49 -7.18 5.73
C ARG A 72 4.52 -6.16 6.86
N HIS A 73 4.56 -4.86 6.54
CA HIS A 73 4.43 -3.81 7.56
C HIS A 73 3.06 -3.89 8.24
N ILE A 74 1.98 -4.06 7.47
CA ILE A 74 0.63 -4.19 8.01
C ILE A 74 0.54 -5.41 8.94
N ILE A 75 0.94 -6.59 8.45
CA ILE A 75 0.90 -7.85 9.20
C ILE A 75 1.68 -7.73 10.51
N SER A 76 2.90 -7.17 10.46
CA SER A 76 3.77 -7.05 11.65
C SER A 76 3.21 -6.13 12.73
N HIS A 77 2.29 -5.22 12.40
CA HIS A 77 1.84 -4.17 13.31
C HIS A 77 0.39 -4.31 13.75
N VAL A 78 -0.50 -4.70 12.84
CA VAL A 78 -1.95 -4.77 13.08
C VAL A 78 -2.56 -6.10 12.59
N GLY A 79 -1.74 -7.03 12.10
CA GLY A 79 -2.20 -8.24 11.44
C GLY A 79 -3.04 -9.20 12.30
N GLN A 80 -2.93 -9.11 13.62
CA GLN A 80 -3.69 -9.96 14.56
C GLN A 80 -5.12 -9.47 14.80
N ILE A 81 -5.40 -8.21 14.44
CA ILE A 81 -6.72 -7.60 14.62
C ILE A 81 -7.68 -8.20 13.59
N ARG A 82 -8.94 -8.44 13.97
CA ARG A 82 -9.96 -8.86 12.99
C ARG A 82 -10.34 -7.69 12.11
N VAL A 83 -10.66 -7.97 10.84
CA VAL A 83 -10.99 -6.89 9.89
C VAL A 83 -12.20 -6.06 10.35
N CYS A 84 -13.17 -6.69 11.03
CA CYS A 84 -14.35 -6.02 11.60
C CYS A 84 -14.04 -5.10 12.79
N ASP A 85 -12.92 -5.32 13.48
CA ASP A 85 -12.54 -4.55 14.68
C ASP A 85 -11.60 -3.39 14.33
N MET A 86 -11.30 -3.18 13.05
CA MET A 86 -10.47 -2.08 12.59
C MET A 86 -11.15 -0.74 12.83
N SER A 87 -10.59 0.04 13.74
CA SER A 87 -11.05 1.39 14.08
C SER A 87 -10.10 2.48 13.57
N THR A 88 -10.56 3.72 13.57
CA THR A 88 -9.71 4.89 13.32
C THR A 88 -8.57 5.01 14.34
N ALA A 89 -8.82 4.68 15.61
CA ALA A 89 -7.79 4.66 16.64
C ALA A 89 -6.67 3.66 16.32
N THR A 90 -7.03 2.45 15.85
CA THR A 90 -6.06 1.44 15.41
C THR A 90 -5.21 1.93 14.22
N ILE A 91 -5.83 2.63 13.27
CA ILE A 91 -5.17 3.22 12.10
C ILE A 91 -4.17 4.31 12.51
N ASP A 92 -4.52 5.13 13.50
CA ASP A 92 -3.66 6.19 14.03
C ASP A 92 -2.49 5.61 14.82
N GLU A 93 -2.73 4.62 15.67
CA GLU A 93 -1.68 3.91 16.40
C GLU A 93 -0.68 3.24 15.43
N PHE A 94 -1.17 2.62 14.36
CA PHE A 94 -0.33 2.06 13.30
C PHE A 94 0.59 3.13 12.68
N LYS A 95 0.06 4.31 12.35
CA LYS A 95 0.86 5.40 11.78
C LYS A 95 1.88 5.93 12.75
N LEU A 96 1.53 6.12 14.03
CA LEU A 96 2.49 6.52 15.05
C LEU A 96 3.62 5.49 15.18
N LYS A 97 3.31 4.19 15.23
CA LYS A 97 4.31 3.12 15.25
C LYS A 97 5.22 3.13 14.02
N MET A 98 4.66 3.38 12.83
CA MET A 98 5.43 3.45 11.59
C MET A 98 6.33 4.69 11.52
N LEU A 99 5.84 5.84 11.97
CA LEU A 99 6.61 7.09 12.08
C LEU A 99 7.77 6.93 13.07
N ASN A 100 7.51 6.34 14.24
CA ASN A 100 8.53 6.08 15.26
C ASN A 100 9.64 5.13 14.77
N LYS A 101 9.31 4.22 13.83
CA LYS A 101 10.30 3.37 13.14
C LYS A 101 11.03 4.07 11.99
N GLY A 102 10.81 5.36 11.77
CA GLY A 102 11.42 6.15 10.70
C GLY A 102 10.82 5.89 9.31
N SER A 103 9.62 5.33 9.22
CA SER A 103 8.96 5.10 7.93
C SER A 103 8.55 6.43 7.29
N LYS A 104 8.86 6.60 6.01
CA LYS A 104 8.47 7.79 5.24
C LYS A 104 6.96 7.82 5.04
N GLY A 105 6.37 9.02 5.02
CA GLY A 105 4.93 9.20 4.80
C GLY A 105 4.39 8.48 3.56
N LYS A 106 5.15 8.41 2.46
CA LYS A 106 4.77 7.64 1.27
C LYS A 106 4.56 6.15 1.55
N VAL A 107 5.41 5.54 2.39
CA VAL A 107 5.28 4.12 2.77
C VAL A 107 4.04 3.90 3.61
N ILE A 108 3.77 4.81 4.55
CA ILE A 108 2.59 4.78 5.42
C ILE A 108 1.32 4.89 4.57
N ASN A 109 1.27 5.85 3.64
CA ASN A 109 0.16 6.02 2.72
C ASN A 109 -0.08 4.77 1.85
N SER A 110 0.98 4.13 1.35
CA SER A 110 0.84 2.87 0.60
C SER A 110 0.28 1.74 1.47
N CYS A 111 0.60 1.67 2.76
CA CYS A 111 -0.03 0.72 3.68
C CYS A 111 -1.52 1.04 3.87
N TYR A 112 -1.87 2.32 3.98
CA TYR A 112 -3.27 2.74 4.09
C TYR A 112 -4.11 2.43 2.87
N THR A 113 -3.56 2.56 1.66
CA THR A 113 -4.26 2.16 0.44
C THR A 113 -4.68 0.68 0.50
N ILE A 114 -3.79 -0.20 0.96
CA ILE A 114 -4.07 -1.63 1.11
C ILE A 114 -5.15 -1.86 2.17
N LEU A 115 -4.99 -1.25 3.37
CA LEU A 115 -5.95 -1.38 4.46
C LEU A 115 -7.35 -0.92 4.05
N ARG A 116 -7.44 0.24 3.39
CA ARG A 116 -8.69 0.81 2.90
C ARG A 116 -9.40 -0.15 1.93
N GLU A 117 -8.69 -0.66 0.93
CA GLU A 117 -9.31 -1.56 -0.05
C GLU A 117 -9.78 -2.89 0.59
N ILE A 118 -9.06 -3.40 1.59
CA ILE A 118 -9.47 -4.59 2.36
C ILE A 118 -10.75 -4.32 3.17
N CYS A 119 -10.80 -3.20 3.90
CA CYS A 119 -11.97 -2.80 4.69
C CYS A 119 -13.19 -2.58 3.79
N GLU A 120 -13.05 -1.86 2.67
CA GLU A 120 -14.14 -1.63 1.72
C GLU A 120 -14.66 -2.93 1.10
N ARG A 121 -13.77 -3.87 0.73
CA ARG A 121 -14.19 -5.19 0.22
C ARG A 121 -14.94 -5.99 1.27
N SER A 122 -14.50 -5.92 2.53
CA SER A 122 -15.14 -6.62 3.65
C SER A 122 -16.52 -6.04 3.96
N ALA A 123 -16.65 -4.71 3.98
CA ALA A 123 -17.93 -4.03 4.17
C ALA A 123 -18.96 -4.41 3.08
N ARG A 124 -18.56 -4.33 1.80
CA ARG A 124 -19.43 -4.76 0.68
C ARG A 124 -19.86 -6.22 0.76
N LYS A 125 -19.00 -7.10 1.29
CA LYS A 125 -19.34 -8.51 1.47
C LYS A 125 -20.36 -8.71 2.59
N LEU A 126 -20.21 -7.98 3.70
CA LEU A 126 -21.17 -8.01 4.80
C LEU A 126 -22.54 -7.50 4.36
N GLU A 127 -22.60 -6.38 3.63
CA GLU A 127 -23.85 -5.85 3.07
C GLU A 127 -24.56 -6.92 2.22
N LYS A 128 -23.86 -7.58 1.29
CA LYS A 128 -24.44 -8.65 0.46
C LYS A 128 -25.03 -9.80 1.28
N ILE A 129 -24.36 -10.22 2.35
CA ILE A 129 -24.83 -11.31 3.21
C ILE A 129 -26.08 -10.90 3.99
N VAL A 130 -26.09 -9.67 4.51
CA VAL A 130 -27.26 -9.13 5.23
C VAL A 130 -28.46 -9.08 4.29
N TYR A 131 -28.29 -8.54 3.08
CA TYR A 131 -29.38 -8.48 2.09
C TYR A 131 -29.83 -9.85 1.59
N SER A 132 -28.93 -10.84 1.45
CA SER A 132 -29.31 -12.19 1.01
C SER A 132 -30.08 -12.99 2.08
N ASN A 133 -29.95 -12.63 3.35
CA ASN A 133 -30.63 -13.30 4.46
C ASN A 133 -31.96 -12.62 4.85
N LEU A 134 -32.33 -11.53 4.16
CA LEU A 134 -33.59 -10.80 4.35
C LEU A 134 -34.68 -11.19 3.32
N ILE A 135 -34.36 -12.07 2.37
CA ILE A 135 -35.26 -12.63 1.34
C ILE A 135 -35.53 -14.09 1.68
#